data_AF-A0A7X1KKG3-F1
#
_entry.id   AF-A0A7X1KKG3-F1
#
_cell.length_a   1.000
_cell.length_b   1.000
_cell.length_c   1.000
_cell.angle_alpha   90.00
_cell.angle_beta   90.00
_cell.angle_gamma   90.00
#
_symmetry.space_group_name_H-M   'P 1'
#
loop_
_entity.id
_entity.type
_entity.pdbx_description
1 polymer ?
#
loop_
_entity_poly.entity_id
_entity_poly.type
_entity_poly.pdbx_seq_one_letter_code
_entity_poly.pdbx_strand_id
1 'polypeptide(L)'
;MSQIRNIRPTAPATVSPQRGNLRELARNCEEAGFGQQSGCLTAATHLLGNLYLRLYPRTAAEMLDRAEDLARAGAFESAALALLPPRAVFTGGRLADGSVIAQVQLNPGHGTHSRNARWLSMAVLAALLRALAETAGPQALDAA
;
A
#
# COMPACT_ATOMS: atom_id res chain seq x y z
N MET A 1 41.33 -13.25 30.36
CA MET A 1 40.66 -13.96 29.25
C MET A 1 39.18 -13.63 29.32
N SER A 2 38.72 -12.63 28.54
CA SER A 2 37.33 -12.13 28.60
C SER A 2 36.53 -12.71 27.44
N GLN A 3 35.46 -13.46 27.73
CA GLN A 3 34.59 -14.08 26.74
C GLN A 3 33.68 -13.02 26.11
N ILE A 4 33.91 -12.70 24.83
CA ILE A 4 33.00 -11.88 24.03
C ILE A 4 31.80 -12.76 23.67
N ARG A 5 30.64 -12.46 24.26
CA ARG A 5 29.36 -13.09 23.91
C ARG A 5 28.94 -12.60 22.52
N ASN A 6 28.87 -13.53 21.58
CA ASN A 6 28.27 -13.32 20.25
C ASN A 6 26.78 -12.99 20.42
N ILE A 7 26.44 -11.70 20.38
CA ILE A 7 25.06 -11.25 20.25
C ILE A 7 24.71 -11.39 18.76
N ARG A 8 24.02 -12.48 18.40
CA ARG A 8 23.36 -12.57 17.09
C ARG A 8 22.33 -11.43 17.01
N PRO A 9 22.37 -10.55 15.99
CA PRO A 9 21.25 -9.64 15.76
C PRO A 9 20.01 -10.48 15.46
N THR A 10 18.99 -10.39 16.31
CA THR A 10 17.66 -10.92 16.04
C THR A 10 17.12 -10.21 14.81
N ALA A 11 16.90 -10.97 13.73
CA ALA A 11 16.22 -10.48 12.55
C ALA A 11 14.88 -9.85 12.97
N PRO A 12 14.52 -8.66 12.45
CA PRO A 12 13.24 -8.04 12.77
C PRO A 12 12.12 -9.00 12.36
N ALA A 13 11.20 -9.27 13.27
CA ALA A 13 10.03 -10.09 13.01
C ALA A 13 9.31 -9.52 11.78
N THR A 14 9.27 -10.30 10.70
CA THR A 14 8.50 -9.99 9.49
C THR A 14 7.03 -9.96 9.85
N VAL A 15 6.52 -8.77 10.20
CA VAL A 15 5.09 -8.52 10.28
C VAL A 15 4.57 -8.63 8.86
N SER A 16 4.04 -9.80 8.51
CA SER A 16 3.28 -9.95 7.28
C SER A 16 1.99 -9.14 7.46
N PRO A 17 1.64 -8.26 6.51
CA PRO A 17 0.43 -7.48 6.63
C PRO A 17 -0.77 -8.43 6.69
N GLN A 18 -1.41 -8.49 7.86
CA GLN A 18 -2.61 -9.29 8.03
C GLN A 18 -3.73 -8.68 7.17
N ARG A 19 -4.54 -9.53 6.51
CA ARG A 19 -5.70 -9.11 5.71
C ARG A 19 -6.60 -8.10 6.44
N GLY A 20 -6.76 -8.26 7.76
CA GLY A 20 -7.50 -7.32 8.62
C GLY A 20 -6.92 -5.91 8.57
N ASN A 21 -5.62 -5.78 8.78
CA ASN A 21 -4.91 -4.49 8.78
C ASN A 21 -5.00 -3.79 7.42
N LEU A 22 -4.92 -4.54 6.32
CA LEU A 22 -5.07 -3.99 4.96
C LEU A 22 -6.46 -3.42 4.72
N ARG A 23 -7.52 -4.17 5.08
CA ARG A 23 -8.92 -3.73 4.89
C ARG A 23 -9.30 -2.59 5.81
N GLU A 24 -8.78 -2.57 7.03
CA GLU A 24 -8.97 -1.47 7.97
C GLU A 24 -8.29 -0.19 7.46
N LEU A 25 -7.01 -0.27 7.09
CA LEU A 25 -6.30 0.87 6.54
C LEU A 25 -6.96 1.40 5.28
N ALA A 26 -7.46 0.52 4.40
CA ALA A 26 -8.19 0.92 3.21
C ALA A 26 -9.42 1.79 3.54
N ARG A 27 -10.18 1.41 4.58
CA ARG A 27 -11.34 2.18 5.05
C ARG A 27 -10.93 3.54 5.60
N ASN A 28 -9.88 3.56 6.43
CA ASN A 28 -9.37 4.79 7.00
C ASN A 28 -8.89 5.77 5.91
N CYS A 29 -8.27 5.25 4.84
CA CYS A 29 -7.88 6.06 3.68
C CYS A 29 -9.12 6.64 2.98
N GLU A 30 -10.12 5.80 2.69
CA GLU A 30 -11.35 6.22 2.01
C GLU A 30 -12.10 7.33 2.76
N GLU A 31 -12.09 7.30 4.09
CA GLU A 31 -12.72 8.29 4.96
C GLU A 31 -11.81 9.50 5.28
N ALA A 32 -10.55 9.50 4.82
CA ALA A 32 -9.56 10.49 5.20
C ALA A 32 -9.90 11.92 4.72
N GLY A 33 -9.82 12.87 5.65
CA GLY A 33 -9.86 14.29 5.38
C GLY A 33 -8.56 14.83 4.77
N PHE A 34 -8.58 16.11 4.35
CA PHE A 34 -7.45 16.77 3.70
C PHE A 34 -6.11 16.61 4.44
N GLY A 35 -6.11 16.81 5.77
CA GLY A 35 -4.91 16.71 6.61
C GLY A 35 -4.47 15.28 6.97
N GLN A 36 -5.23 14.26 6.57
CA GLN A 36 -4.96 12.86 6.93
C GLN A 36 -4.31 12.05 5.80
N GLN A 37 -4.19 12.63 4.59
CA GLN A 37 -3.60 11.96 3.42
C GLN A 37 -2.16 11.49 3.66
N SER A 38 -1.34 12.34 4.30
CA SER A 38 0.05 11.98 4.63
C SER A 38 0.12 10.78 5.58
N GLY A 39 -0.72 10.73 6.61
CA GLY A 39 -0.75 9.63 7.57
C GLY A 39 -1.17 8.30 6.90
N CYS A 40 -2.15 8.36 6.00
CA CYS A 40 -2.60 7.21 5.22
C CYS A 40 -1.49 6.68 4.31
N LEU A 41 -0.79 7.57 3.62
CA LEU A 41 0.35 7.20 2.77
C LEU A 41 1.49 6.58 3.58
N THR A 42 1.90 7.21 4.68
CA THR A 42 2.96 6.65 5.55
C THR A 42 2.58 5.27 6.08
N ALA A 43 1.34 5.10 6.55
CA ALA A 43 0.85 3.81 7.02
C ALA A 43 0.84 2.76 5.91
N ALA A 44 0.43 3.14 4.69
CA ALA A 44 0.45 2.25 3.54
C ALA A 44 1.87 1.86 3.15
N THR A 45 2.80 2.81 2.98
CA THR A 45 4.21 2.52 2.66
C THR A 45 4.83 1.56 3.68
N HIS A 46 4.64 1.83 4.98
CA HIS A 46 5.17 0.98 6.04
C HIS A 46 4.59 -0.45 5.97
N LEU A 47 3.28 -0.56 5.76
CA LEU A 47 2.59 -1.85 5.71
C LEU A 47 2.90 -2.63 4.43
N LEU A 48 3.15 -1.93 3.32
CA LEU A 48 3.54 -2.50 2.03
C LEU A 48 5.01 -2.87 1.97
N GLY A 49 5.90 -2.26 2.77
CA GLY A 49 7.34 -2.45 2.69
C GLY A 49 7.79 -3.92 2.60
N ASN A 50 7.45 -4.71 3.61
CA ASN A 50 7.81 -6.14 3.63
C ASN A 50 7.08 -6.98 2.57
N LEU A 51 5.89 -6.55 2.14
CA LEU A 51 5.13 -7.25 1.10
C LEU A 51 5.77 -6.98 -0.28
N TYR A 52 6.12 -5.74 -0.56
CA TYR A 52 6.70 -5.33 -1.85
C TYR A 52 8.13 -5.82 -1.99
N LEU A 53 8.92 -5.81 -0.92
CA LEU A 53 10.26 -6.41 -0.95
C LEU A 53 10.22 -7.90 -1.32
N ARG A 54 9.15 -8.62 -0.93
CA ARG A 54 8.94 -10.03 -1.31
C ARG A 54 8.47 -10.17 -2.75
N LEU A 55 7.47 -9.39 -3.17
CA LEU A 55 6.84 -9.53 -4.49
C LEU A 55 7.63 -8.87 -5.63
N TYR A 56 8.37 -7.79 -5.33
CA TYR A 56 9.06 -6.92 -6.29
C TYR A 56 10.47 -6.55 -5.80
N PRO A 57 11.35 -7.53 -5.50
CA PRO A 57 12.62 -7.30 -4.79
C PRO A 57 13.58 -6.32 -5.48
N ARG A 58 13.42 -6.11 -6.80
CA ARG A 58 14.29 -5.21 -7.57
C ARG A 58 13.84 -3.75 -7.58
N THR A 59 12.54 -3.49 -7.37
CA THR A 59 11.95 -2.15 -7.56
C THR A 59 11.26 -1.64 -6.31
N ALA A 60 11.01 -2.48 -5.31
CA ALA A 60 10.26 -2.12 -4.11
C ALA A 60 10.86 -0.92 -3.36
N ALA A 61 12.17 -0.90 -3.14
CA ALA A 61 12.83 0.22 -2.45
C ALA A 61 12.61 1.55 -3.19
N GLU A 62 12.91 1.58 -4.49
CA GLU A 62 12.73 2.78 -5.32
C GLU A 62 11.26 3.26 -5.34
N MET A 63 10.30 2.34 -5.41
CA MET A 63 8.87 2.67 -5.39
C MET A 63 8.44 3.30 -4.06
N LEU A 64 8.88 2.72 -2.93
CA LEU A 64 8.55 3.20 -1.59
C LEU A 64 9.21 4.56 -1.34
N ASP A 65 10.49 4.71 -1.66
CA ASP A 65 11.24 5.98 -1.52
C ASP A 65 10.58 7.08 -2.36
N ARG A 66 10.23 6.77 -3.62
CA ARG A 66 9.56 7.72 -4.52
C ARG A 66 8.19 8.13 -3.99
N ALA A 67 7.42 7.19 -3.44
CA ALA A 67 6.13 7.50 -2.84
C ALA A 67 6.27 8.42 -1.63
N GLU A 68 7.27 8.19 -0.77
CA GLU A 68 7.55 9.05 0.39
C GLU A 68 7.98 10.45 -0.01
N ASP A 69 8.88 10.58 -0.99
CA ASP A 69 9.33 11.88 -1.47
C ASP A 69 8.19 12.70 -2.10
N LEU A 70 7.33 12.05 -2.89
CA LEU A 70 6.13 12.68 -3.45
C LEU A 70 5.15 13.10 -2.36
N ALA A 71 4.95 12.25 -1.34
CA ALA A 71 4.09 12.59 -0.21
C ALA A 71 4.62 13.78 0.59
N ARG A 72 5.95 13.85 0.81
CA ARG A 72 6.62 14.97 1.49
C ARG A 72 6.48 16.28 0.70
N ALA A 73 6.45 16.21 -0.63
CA ALA A 73 6.19 17.36 -1.49
C ALA A 73 4.71 17.74 -1.60
N GLY A 74 3.79 17.03 -0.93
CA GLY A 74 2.35 17.25 -1.02
C GLY A 74 1.70 16.72 -2.31
N ALA A 75 2.45 16.00 -3.15
CA ALA A 75 1.98 15.40 -4.39
C ALA A 75 1.28 14.06 -4.12
N PHE A 76 0.21 14.07 -3.32
CA PHE A 76 -0.43 12.87 -2.78
C PHE A 76 -1.00 11.92 -3.84
N GLU A 77 -1.53 12.44 -4.95
CA GLU A 77 -2.00 11.61 -6.06
C GLU A 77 -0.86 10.85 -6.72
N SER A 78 0.24 11.55 -7.03
CA SER A 78 1.45 10.94 -7.56
C SER A 78 2.06 9.93 -6.59
N ALA A 79 2.05 10.23 -5.29
CA ALA A 79 2.54 9.31 -4.26
C ALA A 79 1.73 8.01 -4.22
N ALA A 80 0.39 8.10 -4.28
CA ALA A 80 -0.47 6.92 -4.32
C ALA A 80 -0.25 6.09 -5.60
N LEU A 81 -0.04 6.74 -6.74
CA LEU A 81 0.28 6.04 -8.00
C LEU A 81 1.66 5.38 -7.98
N ALA A 82 2.65 5.99 -7.32
CA ALA A 82 3.99 5.40 -7.17
C ALA A 82 3.98 4.11 -6.34
N LEU A 83 2.98 3.94 -5.47
CA LEU A 83 2.76 2.69 -4.73
C LEU A 83 2.09 1.60 -5.57
N LEU A 84 1.55 1.88 -6.76
CA LEU A 84 0.97 0.83 -7.58
C LEU A 84 2.06 -0.13 -8.09
N PRO A 85 1.93 -1.45 -7.89
CA PRO A 85 2.95 -2.38 -8.31
C PRO A 85 3.07 -2.43 -9.84
N PRO A 86 4.23 -2.89 -10.36
CA PRO A 86 4.42 -3.04 -11.80
C PRO A 86 3.30 -3.86 -12.43
N ARG A 87 2.78 -3.40 -13.57
CA ARG A 87 1.66 -4.02 -14.31
C ARG A 87 0.29 -3.94 -13.64
N ALA A 88 0.14 -3.23 -12.51
CA ALA A 88 -1.18 -2.89 -12.01
C ALA A 88 -1.91 -1.99 -13.02
N VAL A 89 -3.20 -2.25 -13.21
CA VAL A 89 -4.09 -1.38 -13.98
C VAL A 89 -4.88 -0.53 -13.00
N PHE A 90 -4.91 0.77 -13.24
CA PHE A 90 -5.66 1.72 -12.44
C PHE A 90 -6.61 2.53 -13.32
N THR A 91 -7.82 2.73 -12.80
CA THR A 91 -8.78 3.70 -13.34
C THR A 91 -9.36 4.50 -12.18
N GLY A 92 -9.63 5.78 -12.38
CA GLY A 92 -10.24 6.61 -11.36
C GLY A 92 -10.84 7.89 -11.94
N GLY A 93 -11.76 8.49 -11.20
CA GLY A 93 -12.48 9.66 -11.67
C GLY A 93 -13.30 10.31 -10.57
N ARG A 94 -13.58 11.60 -10.76
CA ARG A 94 -14.52 12.36 -9.93
C ARG A 94 -15.91 12.26 -10.52
N LEU A 95 -16.89 11.94 -9.67
CA LEU A 95 -18.29 11.89 -10.05
C LEU A 95 -18.94 13.28 -9.93
N ALA A 96 -20.11 13.44 -10.53
CA ALA A 96 -20.84 14.70 -10.55
C ALA A 96 -21.26 15.18 -9.14
N ASP A 97 -21.42 14.26 -8.19
CA ASP A 97 -21.71 14.55 -6.78
C ASP A 97 -20.47 14.97 -5.97
N GLY A 98 -19.30 15.05 -6.63
CA GLY A 98 -18.04 15.44 -6.02
C GLY A 98 -17.27 14.29 -5.35
N SER A 99 -17.86 13.10 -5.24
CA SER A 99 -17.16 11.90 -4.76
C SER A 99 -16.09 11.45 -5.76
N VAL A 100 -15.11 10.69 -5.27
CA VAL A 100 -14.04 10.14 -6.10
C VAL A 100 -14.07 8.62 -6.02
N ILE A 101 -13.99 7.99 -7.19
CA ILE A 101 -13.93 6.55 -7.34
C ILE A 101 -12.57 6.14 -7.92
N ALA A 102 -12.14 4.94 -7.56
CA ALA A 102 -10.95 4.30 -8.11
C ALA A 102 -11.14 2.80 -8.19
N GLN A 103 -10.56 2.18 -9.20
CA GLN A 103 -10.39 0.74 -9.32
C GLN A 103 -8.92 0.43 -9.59
N VAL A 104 -8.40 -0.56 -8.85
CA VAL A 104 -7.05 -1.09 -9.01
C VAL A 104 -7.15 -2.58 -9.28
N GLN A 105 -6.45 -3.06 -10.30
CA GLN A 105 -6.35 -4.47 -10.65
C GLN A 105 -4.89 -4.91 -10.64
N LEU A 106 -4.60 -5.95 -9.86
CA LEU A 106 -3.27 -6.54 -9.72
C LEU A 106 -3.10 -7.72 -10.69
N ASN A 107 -1.86 -8.00 -11.12
CA ASN A 107 -1.54 -9.11 -12.02
C ASN A 107 -0.35 -9.96 -11.50
N PRO A 108 -0.52 -11.29 -11.32
CA PRO A 108 -1.80 -12.01 -11.28
C PRO A 108 -2.58 -11.59 -10.04
N GLY A 109 -3.90 -11.41 -10.12
CA GLY A 109 -4.63 -11.02 -8.92
C GLY A 109 -6.04 -10.51 -9.10
N HIS A 110 -6.51 -9.96 -7.99
CA HIS A 110 -7.86 -9.45 -7.81
C HIS A 110 -7.91 -7.96 -8.14
N GLY A 111 -9.03 -7.54 -8.71
CA GLY A 111 -9.38 -6.14 -8.87
C GLY A 111 -10.37 -5.71 -7.81
N THR A 112 -10.18 -4.52 -7.24
CA THR A 112 -11.07 -3.95 -6.24
C THR A 112 -11.29 -2.47 -6.52
N HIS A 113 -12.33 -1.92 -5.90
CA HIS A 113 -12.70 -0.52 -6.06
C HIS A 113 -12.84 0.19 -4.71
N SER A 114 -12.56 1.49 -4.71
CA SER A 114 -13.04 2.47 -3.75
C SER A 114 -14.12 3.31 -4.42
N ARG A 115 -15.21 3.59 -3.71
CA ARG A 115 -16.39 4.25 -4.29
C ARG A 115 -16.78 5.54 -3.56
N ASN A 116 -16.12 5.90 -2.47
CA ASN A 116 -16.59 7.00 -1.64
C ASN A 116 -15.46 7.84 -1.02
N ALA A 117 -14.29 7.90 -1.67
CA ALA A 117 -13.24 8.77 -1.18
C ALA A 117 -13.48 10.22 -1.59
N ARG A 118 -12.96 11.16 -0.79
CA ARG A 118 -12.98 12.59 -1.13
C ARG A 118 -11.84 13.02 -2.06
N TRP A 119 -10.78 12.22 -2.13
CA TRP A 119 -9.54 12.50 -2.84
C TRP A 119 -9.13 11.30 -3.69
N LEU A 120 -8.60 11.55 -4.89
CA LEU A 120 -8.20 10.49 -5.81
C LEU A 120 -7.06 9.65 -5.23
N SER A 121 -6.07 10.29 -4.61
CA SER A 121 -4.98 9.64 -3.86
C SER A 121 -5.50 8.57 -2.89
N MET A 122 -6.52 8.92 -2.11
CA MET A 122 -7.13 8.06 -1.11
C MET A 122 -8.00 6.95 -1.73
N ALA A 123 -8.72 7.26 -2.80
CA ALA A 123 -9.48 6.27 -3.56
C ALA A 123 -8.53 5.18 -4.12
N VAL A 124 -7.43 5.61 -4.76
CA VAL A 124 -6.39 4.72 -5.30
C VAL A 124 -5.83 3.84 -4.20
N LEU A 125 -5.44 4.45 -3.08
CA LEU A 125 -4.82 3.74 -1.96
C LEU A 125 -5.77 2.72 -1.33
N ALA A 126 -7.03 3.10 -1.11
CA ALA A 126 -8.05 2.22 -0.58
C ALA A 126 -8.33 1.03 -1.53
N ALA A 127 -8.41 1.28 -2.84
CA ALA A 127 -8.56 0.23 -3.83
C ALA A 127 -7.34 -0.71 -3.80
N LEU A 128 -6.11 -0.19 -3.88
CA LEU A 128 -4.88 -0.98 -3.83
C LEU A 128 -4.81 -1.87 -2.59
N LEU A 129 -5.04 -1.31 -1.40
CA LEU A 129 -4.99 -2.05 -0.14
C LEU A 129 -6.05 -3.17 -0.08
N ARG A 130 -7.25 -2.92 -0.60
CA ARG A 130 -8.29 -3.96 -0.74
C ARG A 130 -7.85 -5.05 -1.70
N ALA A 131 -7.28 -4.71 -2.86
CA ALA A 131 -6.83 -5.69 -3.85
C ALA A 131 -5.74 -6.59 -3.26
N LEU A 132 -4.80 -6.00 -2.53
CA LEU A 132 -3.75 -6.73 -1.84
C LEU A 132 -4.31 -7.65 -0.74
N ALA A 133 -5.31 -7.19 0.02
CA ALA A 133 -5.98 -8.03 1.01
C ALA A 133 -6.63 -9.26 0.35
N GLU A 134 -7.26 -9.12 -0.81
CA GLU A 134 -7.84 -10.26 -1.52
C GLU A 134 -6.76 -11.22 -2.03
N THR A 135 -5.65 -10.72 -2.57
CA THR A 135 -4.52 -11.58 -2.98
C THR A 135 -3.85 -12.29 -1.79
N ALA A 136 -3.83 -11.71 -0.59
CA ALA A 136 -3.09 -12.20 0.56
C ALA A 136 -3.76 -13.35 1.34
N GLY A 137 -4.34 -14.34 0.67
CA GLY A 137 -4.70 -15.56 1.40
C GLY A 137 -5.07 -16.71 0.54
N PRO A 138 -5.62 -17.76 1.16
CA PRO A 138 -4.85 -18.84 1.78
C PRO A 138 -3.87 -19.54 0.81
N GLN A 139 -4.00 -19.34 -0.50
CA GLN A 139 -3.26 -20.07 -1.54
C GLN A 139 -2.11 -19.30 -2.17
N ALA A 140 -2.02 -17.97 -1.98
CA ALA A 140 -0.96 -17.16 -2.60
C ALA A 140 0.34 -17.05 -1.77
N LEU A 141 0.36 -17.55 -0.53
CA LEU A 141 1.54 -17.52 0.34
C LEU A 141 2.42 -18.77 0.26
N ASP A 142 1.97 -19.83 -0.42
CA ASP A 142 2.69 -21.10 -0.54
C ASP A 142 3.46 -21.27 -1.86
N ALA A 143 3.38 -20.27 -2.76
CA ALA A 143 3.97 -20.34 -4.11
C ALA A 143 5.07 -19.28 -4.35
N ALA A 144 5.55 -18.60 -3.31
CA ALA A 144 6.65 -17.64 -3.38
C ALA A 144 7.88 -18.13 -2.59
#